data_AF-A0A1E7RSL7-F1
#
_entry.id   AF-A0A1E7RSL7-F1
#
_cell.length_a   1.000
_cell.length_b   1.000
_cell.length_c   1.000
_cell.angle_alpha   90.00
_cell.angle_beta   90.00
_cell.angle_gamma   90.00
#
_symmetry.space_group_name_H-M   'P 1'
#
loop_
_entity.id
_entity.type
_entity.pdbx_description
1 polymer ?
#
loop_
_entity_poly.entity_id
_entity_poly.type
_entity_poly.pdbx_seq_one_letter_code
_entity_poly.pdbx_strand_id
1 'polypeptide(L)' 'MNAKSVIEVHPDAQLIDQLGGPAVVARALGFDMPGGVQRVHNWKSRGIPPLTRITRTDVFGPMPANDSSPNGVAA' A
#
# COMPACT_ATOMS: atom_id res chain seq x y z
N MET A 1 -14.79 -26.83 11.90
CA MET A 1 -14.35 -25.44 12.15
C MET A 1 -13.60 -24.95 10.92
N ASN A 2 -14.10 -23.95 10.18
CA ASN A 2 -13.37 -23.41 9.03
C ASN A 2 -12.24 -22.52 9.53
N ALA A 3 -10.99 -22.96 9.33
CA ALA A 3 -9.80 -22.14 9.53
C ALA A 3 -9.96 -20.86 8.71
N LYS A 4 -10.15 -19.73 9.39
CA LYS A 4 -10.18 -18.41 8.78
C LYS A 4 -8.79 -18.23 8.17
N SER A 5 -8.72 -18.30 6.84
CA SER A 5 -7.51 -18.15 6.04
C SER A 5 -6.69 -16.99 6.59
N VAL A 6 -5.39 -17.23 6.78
CA VAL A 6 -4.39 -16.18 7.00
C VAL A 6 -4.69 -15.12 5.94
N ILE A 7 -5.24 -13.97 6.35
CA ILE A 7 -5.64 -12.94 5.40
C ILE A 7 -4.36 -12.56 4.69
N GLU A 8 -4.25 -12.91 3.41
CA GLU A 8 -3.08 -12.63 2.61
C GLU A 8 -3.11 -11.13 2.36
N VAL A 9 -2.50 -10.39 3.30
CA VAL A 9 -2.44 -8.94 3.27
C VAL A 9 -1.47 -8.55 2.16
N HIS A 10 -1.89 -7.66 1.27
CA HIS A 10 -1.03 -7.21 0.18
C HIS A 10 0.17 -6.43 0.77
N PRO A 11 1.39 -6.51 0.21
CA PRO A 11 2.56 -5.76 0.71
C PRO A 11 2.31 -4.25 0.83
N ASP A 12 1.43 -3.71 -0.02
CA ASP A 12 1.00 -2.30 0.06
C ASP A 12 0.29 -1.94 1.37
N ALA A 13 -0.23 -2.91 2.12
CA ALA A 13 -0.80 -2.63 3.43
C ALA A 13 0.25 -2.09 4.40
N GLN A 14 1.47 -2.64 4.38
CA GLN A 14 2.56 -2.14 5.22
C GLN A 14 2.93 -0.72 4.81
N LEU A 15 2.97 -0.43 3.50
CA LEU A 15 3.20 0.93 3.00
C LEU A 15 2.10 1.89 3.49
N ILE A 16 0.83 1.52 3.36
CA ILE A 16 -0.30 2.35 3.83
C ILE A 16 -0.20 2.59 5.34
N ASP A 17 0.17 1.58 6.12
CA ASP A 17 0.31 1.70 7.57
C ASP A 17 1.50 2.60 7.96
N GLN A 18 2.63 2.50 7.26
CA GLN A 18 3.79 3.38 7.43
C GLN A 18 3.48 4.84 7.09
N LEU A 19 2.58 5.08 6.12
CA LEU A 19 2.10 6.41 5.74
C LEU A 19 1.05 6.99 6.73
N GLY A 20 0.79 6.33 7.86
CA GLY A 20 -0.16 6.78 8.88
C GLY A 20 -1.58 6.21 8.72
N GLY A 21 -1.75 5.21 7.86
CA GLY A 21 -2.99 4.45 7.70
C GLY A 21 -4.00 5.04 6.71
N PRO A 22 -5.12 4.33 6.46
CA PRO A 22 -6.04 4.63 5.36
C PRO A 22 -6.62 6.05 5.38
N ALA A 23 -6.89 6.60 6.57
CA ALA A 23 -7.46 7.95 6.69
C ALA A 23 -6.46 9.06 6.36
N VAL A 24 -5.17 8.87 6.69
CA VAL A 24 -4.12 9.84 6.35
C VAL A 24 -3.86 9.79 4.85
N VAL A 25 -3.71 8.59 4.29
CA VAL A 25 -3.50 8.40 2.85
C VAL A 25 -4.67 8.92 2.03
N ALA A 26 -5.93 8.66 2.43
CA ALA A 26 -7.10 9.18 1.71
C ALA A 26 -7.14 10.71 1.67
N ARG A 27 -6.74 11.37 2.78
CA ARG A 27 -6.62 12.84 2.85
C ARG A 27 -5.50 13.36 1.95
N ALA A 28 -4.33 12.72 1.97
CA ALA A 28 -3.22 13.09 1.11
C ALA A 28 -3.57 12.96 -0.38
N LEU A 29 -4.37 11.95 -0.73
CA LEU A 29 -4.86 11.74 -2.10
C LEU A 29 -5.98 12.70 -2.52
N GLY A 30 -6.56 13.46 -1.58
CA GLY A 30 -7.67 14.38 -1.85
C GLY A 30 -9.00 13.66 -2.10
N PHE A 31 -9.20 12.46 -1.53
CA PHE A 31 -10.49 11.77 -1.63
C PHE A 31 -11.54 12.34 -0.68
N ASP A 32 -12.79 12.36 -1.14
CA ASP A 32 -13.94 12.70 -0.31
C ASP A 32 -14.16 11.69 0.82
N MET A 33 -14.56 12.19 1.98
CA MET A 33 -14.79 11.38 3.19
C MET A 33 -16.30 11.14 3.41
N PRO A 34 -16.69 9.95 3.93
CA PRO A 34 -15.82 8.87 4.40
C PRO A 34 -15.37 7.87 3.31
N GLY A 35 -15.89 7.97 2.08
CA GLY A 35 -15.69 6.98 1.01
C GLY A 35 -14.21 6.72 0.66
N GLY A 36 -13.37 7.76 0.69
CA GLY A 36 -11.93 7.68 0.47
C GLY A 36 -11.22 6.77 1.47
N VAL A 37 -11.61 6.81 2.75
CA VAL A 37 -11.02 5.96 3.79
C VAL A 37 -11.31 4.49 3.50
N GLN A 38 -12.56 4.17 3.15
CA GLN A 38 -12.95 2.81 2.78
C GLN A 38 -12.22 2.35 1.50
N ARG A 39 -12.06 3.25 0.53
CA ARG A 39 -11.34 2.97 -0.72
C ARG A 39 -9.90 2.55 -0.43
N VAL A 40 -9.17 3.30 0.39
CA VAL A 40 -7.79 3.00 0.76
C VAL A 40 -7.70 1.77 1.65
N HIS A 41 -8.65 1.57 2.57
CA HIS A 41 -8.70 0.36 3.39
C HIS A 41 -8.78 -0.90 2.52
N ASN A 42 -9.60 -0.88 1.46
CA ASN A 42 -9.71 -2.01 0.53
C ASN A 42 -8.39 -2.31 -0.21
N TRP A 43 -7.52 -1.33 -0.42
CA TRP A 43 -6.21 -1.52 -1.04
C TRP A 43 -5.26 -2.34 -0.16
N LYS A 44 -5.45 -2.36 1.16
CA LYS A 44 -4.64 -3.20 2.04
C LYS A 44 -4.76 -4.70 1.72
N SER A 45 -5.91 -5.13 1.19
CA SER A 45 -6.11 -6.52 0.76
C SER A 45 -5.96 -6.71 -0.74
N ARG A 46 -6.23 -5.68 -1.57
CA ARG A 46 -6.26 -5.79 -3.03
C ARG A 46 -5.04 -5.22 -3.76
N GLY A 47 -4.20 -4.49 -3.05
CA GLY A 47 -3.16 -3.65 -3.62
C GLY A 47 -3.63 -2.26 -4.02
N ILE A 48 -2.68 -1.31 -4.07
CA ILE A 48 -2.90 0.05 -4.57
C ILE A 48 -2.96 -0.02 -6.10
N PRO A 49 -3.94 0.63 -6.75
CA PRO A 49 -4.00 0.69 -8.21
C PRO A 49 -2.66 1.20 -8.79
N PRO A 50 -2.05 0.49 -9.76
CA PRO A 50 -0.72 0.86 -10.28
C PRO A 50 -0.65 2.30 -10.80
N LEU A 51 -1.69 2.74 -11.53
CA LEU A 51 -1.76 4.12 -12.03
C LEU A 51 -1.75 5.14 -10.88
N THR A 52 -2.46 4.86 -9.79
CA THR A 52 -2.48 5.73 -8.61
C THR A 52 -1.11 5.77 -7.92
N ARG A 53 -0.44 4.62 -7.80
CA ARG A 53 0.90 4.55 -7.21
C ARG A 53 1.94 5.34 -8.02
N ILE A 54 1.87 5.29 -9.34
CA ILE A 54 2.79 5.99 -10.25
C ILE A 54 2.47 7.49 -10.35
N THR A 55 1.19 7.86 -10.36
CA THR A 55 0.79 9.28 -10.48
C THR A 55 0.93 10.05 -9.18
N ARG A 56 0.83 9.38 -8.04
CA ARG A 56 0.92 9.99 -6.70
C ARG A 56 2.23 9.66 -6.00
N THR A 57 3.35 9.87 -6.70
CA THR A 57 4.70 9.76 -6.13
C THR A 57 4.94 10.78 -5.01
N ASP A 58 4.16 11.86 -4.97
CA ASP A 58 4.10 12.81 -3.86
C ASP A 58 3.60 12.17 -2.54
N VAL A 59 2.76 11.14 -2.63
CA VAL A 59 2.20 10.42 -1.48
C VAL A 59 2.96 9.13 -1.19
N PHE A 60 3.23 8.33 -2.23
CA PHE A 60 3.81 6.99 -2.08
C PHE A 60 5.33 6.95 -2.22
N GLY A 61 5.96 8.08 -2.54
CA GLY A 61 7.38 8.14 -2.87
C GLY A 61 7.69 7.58 -4.25
N PRO A 62 8.98 7.53 -4.63
CA PRO A 62 9.40 6.82 -5.83
C PRO A 62 9.05 5.34 -5.71
N MET A 63 8.60 4.74 -6.81
CA MET A 63 8.40 3.30 -6.86
C MET A 63 9.71 2.62 -6.48
N PRO A 64 9.72 1.60 -5.58
CA PRO A 64 10.94 0.88 -5.30
C PRO A 64 11.44 0.35 -6.64
N ALA A 65 12.60 0.85 -7.08
CA ALA A 65 13.32 0.25 -8.21
C ALA A 65 13.42 -1.23 -7.85
N ASN A 66 13.02 -2.13 -8.76
CA ASN A 66 13.03 -3.57 -8.51
C ASN A 66 14.39 -3.96 -7.92
N ASP A 67 14.46 -4.04 -6.59
CA ASP A 67 15.62 -4.54 -5.87
C ASP A 67 15.50 -6.06 -5.93
N SER A 68 15.56 -6.56 -7.16
CA SER A 68 16.09 -7.87 -7.44
C SER A 68 17.57 -7.80 -7.05
N SER A 69 17.85 -7.85 -5.74
CA SER A 69 19.17 -8.21 -5.25
C SER A 69 19.20 -9.73 -5.11
N PRO A 70 19.60 -10.50 -6.15
CA PRO A 70 20.00 -11.87 -5.94
C PRO A 70 21.40 -11.84 -5.34
N ASN A 71 21.48 -11.73 -4.02
CA ASN A 71 22.65 -12.12 -3.22
C ASN A 71 23.94 -11.28 -3.40
N GLY A 72 24.53 -10.84 -2.28
CA GLY A 72 25.75 -10.02 -2.27
C GLY A 72 26.53 -10.12 -0.96
N VAL A 73 27.13 -11.30 -0.76
CA VAL A 73 28.41 -11.58 -0.08
C VAL A 73 28.89 -10.61 1.00
N ALA A 74 28.80 -11.04 2.27
CA ALA A 74 29.76 -10.62 3.29
C ALA A 74 30.92 -11.64 3.27
N ALA A 75 32.08 -11.16 2.83
CA ALA A 75 33.39 -11.80 2.97
C ALA A 75 33.90 -11.68 4.41
#